data_AF-A0A5C4SY92-F1
#
_entry.id   AF-A0A5C4SY92-F1
#
_cell.length_a   1.000
_cell.length_b   1.000
_cell.length_c   1.000
_cell.angle_alpha   90.00
_cell.angle_beta   90.00
_cell.angle_gamma   90.00
#
_symmetry.space_group_name_H-M   'P 1'
#
loop_
_entity.id
_entity.type
_entity.pdbx_description
1 polymer ?
#
loop_
_entity_poly.entity_id
_entity_poly.type
_entity_poly.pdbx_seq_one_letter_code
_entity_poly.pdbx_strand_id
1 'polypeptide(L)'
;MFFVTDHHRPHDEVVDQFVRYVEALPERTWQHFHCRGGVGRTTTFILMYEMMKNSGSVDYEDFLIRHQLIGGRNMREMDPHESYKYNAAVERLEFIRQFYAYCLFRNNHPRHISWTGRLELHA
;
A
#
# COMPACT_ATOMS: atom_id res chain seq x y z
N MET A 1 3.90 14.86 -4.71
CA MET A 1 3.90 13.88 -5.81
C MET A 1 4.78 12.73 -5.41
N PHE A 2 4.36 11.48 -5.63
CA PHE A 2 5.10 10.28 -5.23
C PHE A 2 5.59 9.55 -6.48
N PHE A 3 6.90 9.35 -6.60
CA PHE A 3 7.49 8.74 -7.79
C PHE A 3 7.57 7.23 -7.61
N VAL A 4 6.94 6.49 -8.53
CA VAL A 4 6.94 5.02 -8.53
C VAL A 4 7.10 4.50 -9.95
N THR A 5 8.13 3.67 -10.13
CA THR A 5 8.42 2.94 -11.37
C THR A 5 7.22 2.08 -11.77
N ASP A 6 6.92 2.01 -13.06
CA ASP A 6 5.78 1.21 -13.51
C ASP A 6 5.96 -0.27 -13.13
N HIS A 7 4.85 -0.97 -12.88
CA HIS A 7 4.76 -2.36 -12.41
C HIS A 7 5.22 -2.65 -10.97
N HIS A 8 6.09 -1.82 -10.39
CA HIS A 8 6.72 -2.08 -9.10
C HIS A 8 5.93 -1.51 -7.92
N ARG A 9 6.28 -1.95 -6.70
CA ARG A 9 5.89 -1.28 -5.45
C ARG A 9 6.59 0.09 -5.33
N PRO A 10 6.08 1.04 -4.52
CA PRO A 10 6.85 2.24 -4.15
C PRO A 10 8.14 1.86 -3.42
N HIS A 11 9.22 2.63 -3.54
CA HIS A 11 10.39 2.44 -2.66
C HIS A 11 10.07 2.78 -1.21
N ASP A 12 10.84 2.27 -0.25
CA ASP A 12 10.58 2.45 1.18
C ASP A 12 10.56 3.92 1.60
N GLU A 13 11.43 4.76 1.03
CA GLU A 13 11.46 6.19 1.29
C GLU A 13 10.19 6.89 0.76
N VAL A 14 9.63 6.40 -0.35
CA VAL A 14 8.37 6.89 -0.91
C VAL A 14 7.20 6.47 -0.03
N VAL A 15 7.23 5.27 0.54
CA VAL A 15 6.25 4.82 1.54
C VAL A 15 6.28 5.73 2.76
N ASP A 16 7.45 6.03 3.29
CA ASP A 16 7.61 6.96 4.41
C ASP A 16 7.07 8.37 4.12
N GLN A 17 7.35 8.90 2.93
CA GLN A 17 6.80 10.19 2.50
C GLN A 17 5.27 10.14 2.42
N PHE A 18 4.72 9.04 1.92
CA PHE A 18 3.28 8.86 1.82
C PHE A 18 2.61 8.74 3.19
N VAL A 19 3.21 7.98 4.12
CA VAL A 19 2.73 7.86 5.50
C VAL A 19 2.65 9.24 6.15
N ARG A 20 3.75 10.01 6.12
CA ARG A 20 3.79 11.37 6.69
C ARG A 20 2.75 12.29 6.05
N TYR A 21 2.57 12.18 4.74
CA TYR A 21 1.54 12.93 4.03
C TYR A 21 0.13 12.60 4.53
N VAL A 22 -0.22 11.31 4.65
CA VAL A 22 -1.53 10.86 5.12
C VAL A 22 -1.79 11.27 6.56
N GLU A 23 -0.77 11.21 7.42
CA GLU A 23 -0.86 11.65 8.82
C GLU A 23 -1.14 13.15 8.95
N ALA A 24 -0.62 13.96 8.02
CA ALA A 24 -0.80 15.41 8.00
C ALA A 24 -2.12 15.85 7.33
N LEU A 25 -2.93 14.93 6.79
CA LEU A 25 -4.18 15.29 6.12
C LEU A 25 -5.22 15.81 7.11
N PRO A 26 -5.84 16.97 6.84
CA PRO A 26 -7.03 17.40 7.55
C PRO A 26 -8.14 16.35 7.46
N GLU A 27 -9.01 16.32 8.47
CA GLU A 27 -10.22 15.51 8.42
C GLU A 27 -11.07 15.87 7.19
N ARG A 28 -11.75 14.86 6.62
CA ARG A 28 -12.64 15.01 5.45
C ARG A 28 -11.96 15.46 4.16
N THR A 29 -10.64 15.30 4.03
CA THR A 29 -9.94 15.52 2.76
C THR A 29 -10.24 14.39 1.77
N TRP A 30 -10.62 14.76 0.53
CA TRP A 30 -10.80 13.81 -0.56
C TRP A 30 -9.49 13.55 -1.30
N GLN A 31 -9.16 12.27 -1.49
CA GLN A 31 -7.93 11.84 -2.15
C GLN A 31 -8.22 11.25 -3.54
N HIS A 32 -7.71 11.90 -4.59
CA HIS A 32 -7.75 11.35 -5.94
C HIS A 32 -6.39 10.75 -6.31
N PHE A 33 -6.35 9.42 -6.48
CA PHE A 33 -5.14 8.69 -6.85
C PHE A 33 -5.16 8.36 -8.34
N HIS A 34 -4.06 8.63 -9.04
CA HIS A 34 -3.92 8.27 -10.44
C HIS A 34 -2.52 7.76 -10.77
N CYS A 35 -2.43 6.99 -11.85
CA CYS A 35 -1.19 6.65 -12.55
C CYS A 35 -1.51 6.64 -14.05
N ARG A 36 -0.61 6.13 -14.90
CA ARG A 36 -0.88 6.09 -16.35
C ARG A 36 -2.11 5.25 -16.71
N GLY A 37 -2.24 4.06 -16.12
CA GLY A 37 -3.32 3.12 -16.43
C GLY A 37 -4.47 3.10 -15.41
N GLY A 38 -4.32 3.76 -14.26
CA GLY A 38 -5.30 3.67 -13.17
C GLY A 38 -5.35 2.31 -12.47
N VAL A 39 -4.44 1.37 -12.78
CA VAL A 39 -4.49 -0.03 -12.30
C VAL A 39 -3.51 -0.27 -11.14
N GLY A 40 -2.27 -0.73 -11.42
CA GLY A 40 -1.37 -1.24 -10.38
C GLY A 40 -1.00 -0.22 -9.30
N ARG A 41 -0.29 0.85 -9.67
CA ARG A 41 0.17 1.88 -8.72
C ARG A 41 -1.01 2.59 -8.03
N THR A 42 -2.06 2.92 -8.79
CA THR A 42 -3.27 3.54 -8.24
C THR A 42 -3.86 2.66 -7.14
N THR A 43 -4.15 1.39 -7.42
CA THR A 43 -4.73 0.49 -6.42
C THR A 43 -3.77 0.28 -5.23
N THR A 44 -2.44 0.25 -5.44
CA THR A 44 -1.47 0.18 -4.32
C THR A 44 -1.61 1.35 -3.36
N PHE A 45 -1.62 2.60 -3.85
CA PHE A 45 -1.73 3.76 -2.96
C PHE A 45 -3.10 3.87 -2.30
N ILE A 46 -4.16 3.44 -2.99
CA ILE A 46 -5.49 3.39 -2.40
C ILE A 46 -5.52 2.39 -1.24
N LEU A 47 -4.99 1.18 -1.43
CA LEU A 47 -4.89 0.17 -0.36
C LEU A 47 -4.06 0.67 0.81
N MET A 48 -2.91 1.31 0.55
CA MET A 48 -2.10 1.91 1.61
C MET A 48 -2.89 2.96 2.41
N TYR A 49 -3.58 3.86 1.72
CA TYR A 49 -4.42 4.87 2.37
C TYR A 49 -5.53 4.24 3.21
N GLU A 50 -6.28 3.30 2.64
CA GLU A 50 -7.36 2.61 3.33
C GLU A 50 -6.88 1.86 4.58
N MET A 51 -5.75 1.15 4.49
CA MET A 51 -5.18 0.42 5.61
C MET A 51 -4.71 1.35 6.72
N MET A 52 -4.11 2.50 6.39
CA MET A 52 -3.75 3.50 7.40
C MET A 52 -4.96 4.06 8.15
N LYS A 53 -6.13 4.15 7.50
CA LYS A 53 -7.34 4.71 8.11
C LYS A 53 -8.20 3.68 8.84
N ASN A 54 -8.18 2.41 8.43
CA ASN A 54 -9.17 1.42 8.85
C ASN A 54 -8.59 0.09 9.35
N SER A 55 -7.27 -0.09 9.37
CA SER A 55 -6.66 -1.30 9.97
C SER A 55 -7.02 -1.41 11.46
N GLY A 56 -7.33 -2.62 11.91
CA GLY A 56 -7.87 -2.88 13.25
C GLY A 56 -9.39 -2.95 13.31
N SER A 57 -10.10 -2.47 12.28
CA SER A 57 -11.55 -2.66 12.12
C SER A 57 -11.92 -3.41 10.84
N VAL A 58 -10.99 -3.53 9.90
CA VAL A 58 -11.18 -4.28 8.66
C VAL A 58 -10.02 -5.23 8.45
N ASP A 59 -10.34 -6.44 8.00
CA ASP A 59 -9.36 -7.49 7.72
C ASP A 59 -8.62 -7.27 6.39
N TYR A 60 -7.41 -7.81 6.32
CA TYR A 60 -6.56 -7.74 5.13
C TYR A 60 -7.27 -8.14 3.84
N GLU A 61 -8.01 -9.24 3.90
CA GLU A 61 -8.76 -9.82 2.79
C GLU A 61 -9.81 -8.86 2.23
N ASP A 62 -10.52 -8.17 3.12
CA ASP A 62 -11.59 -7.26 2.75
C ASP A 62 -11.07 -6.01 2.04
N PHE A 63 -9.86 -5.53 2.35
CA PHE A 63 -9.22 -4.47 1.57
C PHE A 63 -9.02 -4.90 0.11
N LEU A 64 -8.49 -6.10 -0.12
CA LEU A 64 -8.20 -6.59 -1.47
C LEU A 64 -9.49 -6.82 -2.27
N ILE A 65 -10.47 -7.49 -1.66
CA ILE A 65 -11.73 -7.87 -2.32
C ILE A 65 -12.53 -6.61 -2.66
N ARG A 66 -12.74 -5.69 -1.71
CA ARG A 66 -13.58 -4.52 -1.97
C ARG A 66 -12.99 -3.63 -3.06
N HIS A 67 -11.66 -3.50 -3.10
CA HIS A 67 -11.02 -2.68 -4.13
C HIS A 67 -11.14 -3.29 -5.51
N GLN A 68 -11.04 -4.61 -5.62
CA GLN A 68 -11.31 -5.31 -6.87
C GLN A 68 -12.77 -5.09 -7.31
N LEU A 69 -13.73 -5.19 -6.39
CA LEU A 69 -15.17 -5.01 -6.70
C LEU A 69 -15.52 -3.62 -7.23
N ILE A 70 -14.78 -2.58 -6.84
CA ILE A 70 -14.99 -1.20 -7.31
C ILE A 70 -14.08 -0.82 -8.49
N GLY A 71 -13.49 -1.80 -9.19
CA GLY A 71 -12.71 -1.59 -10.41
C GLY A 71 -11.20 -1.42 -10.21
N GLY A 72 -10.69 -1.64 -8.99
CA GLY A 72 -9.27 -1.73 -8.72
C GLY A 72 -8.66 -3.04 -9.22
N ARG A 73 -7.32 -3.11 -9.24
CA ARG A 73 -6.60 -4.32 -9.63
C ARG A 73 -6.84 -5.47 -8.63
N ASN A 74 -7.08 -6.67 -9.13
CA ASN A 74 -6.87 -7.88 -8.33
C ASN A 74 -5.38 -8.05 -8.02
N MET A 75 -4.97 -7.80 -6.77
CA MET A 75 -3.56 -7.85 -6.37
C MET A 75 -2.98 -9.28 -6.33
N ARG A 76 -3.84 -10.30 -6.35
CA ARG A 76 -3.44 -11.72 -6.40
C ARG A 76 -3.18 -12.21 -7.82
N GLU A 77 -3.67 -11.48 -8.80
CA GLU A 77 -3.48 -11.82 -10.20
C GLU A 77 -2.05 -11.49 -10.62
N MET A 78 -1.27 -12.55 -10.79
CA MET A 78 0.11 -12.50 -11.25
C MET A 78 0.16 -12.57 -12.77
N ASP A 79 1.10 -11.82 -13.34
CA ASP A 79 1.51 -12.03 -14.73
C ASP A 79 2.08 -13.46 -14.91
N PRO A 80 2.19 -14.00 -16.14
CA PRO A 80 2.86 -15.28 -16.38
C PRO A 80 4.27 -15.29 -15.80
N HIS A 81 4.75 -16.44 -15.32
CA HIS A 81 6.04 -16.54 -14.62
C HIS A 81 7.23 -16.08 -15.47
N GLU A 82 7.14 -16.24 -16.79
CA GLU A 82 8.15 -15.82 -17.78
C GLU A 82 8.12 -14.32 -18.07
N SER A 83 7.07 -13.61 -17.63
CA SER A 83 6.94 -12.17 -17.80
C SER A 83 7.94 -11.44 -16.91
N TYR A 84 8.59 -10.42 -17.45
CA TYR A 84 9.45 -9.52 -16.66
C TYR A 84 8.71 -8.82 -15.51
N LYS A 85 7.36 -8.81 -15.55
CA LYS A 85 6.50 -8.21 -14.51
C LYS A 85 6.21 -9.15 -13.34
N TYR A 86 6.45 -10.45 -13.48
CA TYR A 86 6.05 -11.45 -12.48
C TYR A 86 6.63 -11.15 -11.10
N ASN A 87 7.96 -11.01 -11.02
CA ASN A 87 8.64 -10.74 -9.76
C ASN A 87 8.16 -9.43 -9.11
N ALA A 88 7.96 -8.38 -9.91
CA ALA A 88 7.43 -7.11 -9.43
C ALA A 88 5.99 -7.22 -8.91
N ALA A 89 5.16 -8.08 -9.52
CA ALA A 89 3.80 -8.35 -9.05
C ALA A 89 3.81 -9.13 -7.72
N VAL A 90 4.68 -10.13 -7.59
CA VAL A 90 4.88 -10.90 -6.34
C VAL A 90 5.36 -9.98 -5.22
N GLU A 91 6.40 -9.18 -5.49
CA GLU A 91 6.95 -8.21 -4.54
C GLU A 91 5.89 -7.20 -4.10
N ARG A 92 5.06 -6.70 -5.03
CA ARG A 92 3.99 -5.76 -4.70
C ARG A 92 2.92 -6.38 -3.80
N LEU A 93 2.51 -7.62 -4.05
CA LEU A 93 1.53 -8.30 -3.19
C LEU A 93 2.10 -8.52 -1.79
N GLU A 94 3.35 -8.98 -1.70
CA GLU A 94 4.02 -9.19 -0.43
C GLU A 94 4.19 -7.87 0.34
N PHE A 95 4.55 -6.78 -0.35
CA PHE A 95 4.54 -5.46 0.26
C PHE A 95 3.18 -5.06 0.82
N ILE A 96 2.09 -5.25 0.07
CA ILE A 96 0.75 -4.88 0.54
C ILE A 96 0.41 -5.63 1.84
N ARG A 97 0.79 -6.92 1.93
CA ARG A 97 0.66 -7.73 3.15
C ARG A 97 1.50 -7.17 4.30
N GLN A 98 2.77 -6.84 4.06
CA GLN A 98 3.65 -6.27 5.08
C GLN A 98 3.19 -4.88 5.54
N PHE A 99 2.67 -4.07 4.63
CA PHE A 99 2.15 -2.73 4.92
C PHE A 99 0.91 -2.80 5.81
N TYR A 100 0.01 -3.77 5.58
CA TYR A 100 -1.10 -4.04 6.49
C TYR A 100 -0.62 -4.38 7.91
N ALA A 101 0.36 -5.30 8.02
CA ALA A 101 0.95 -5.66 9.32
C ALA A 101 1.63 -4.47 10.01
N TYR A 102 2.29 -3.60 9.24
CA TYR A 102 2.82 -2.32 9.74
C TYR A 102 1.72 -1.42 10.29
N CYS A 103 0.60 -1.25 9.60
CA CYS A 103 -0.51 -0.43 10.10
C CYS A 103 -1.13 -0.99 11.39
N LEU A 104 -1.32 -2.32 11.48
CA LEU A 104 -1.76 -2.96 12.73
C LEU A 104 -0.77 -2.75 13.89
N PHE A 105 0.52 -2.90 13.62
CA PHE A 105 1.56 -2.65 14.62
C PHE A 105 1.52 -1.19 15.09
N ARG A 106 1.50 -0.24 14.13
CA ARG A 106 1.49 1.20 14.39
C ARG A 106 0.29 1.62 15.24
N ASN A 107 -0.91 1.09 14.99
CA ASN A 107 -2.11 1.44 15.76
C ASN A 107 -2.02 1.01 17.24
N ASN A 108 -1.23 -0.01 17.55
CA ASN A 108 -1.03 -0.50 18.91
C ASN A 108 0.27 0.04 19.55
N HIS A 109 1.06 0.84 18.82
CA HIS A 109 2.35 1.31 19.29
C HIS A 109 2.25 2.72 19.89
N PRO A 110 2.83 2.98 21.07
CA PRO A 110 2.67 4.25 21.80
C PRO A 110 3.28 5.48 21.08
N ARG A 111 4.12 5.25 20.07
CA ARG A 111 4.62 6.29 19.15
C ARG A 111 4.45 5.82 17.72
N HIS A 112 4.02 6.71 16.85
CA HIS A 112 3.97 6.44 15.41
C HIS A 112 5.40 6.25 14.88
N ILE A 113 5.74 5.00 14.57
CA ILE A 113 7.01 4.62 13.94
C ILE A 113 6.89 4.81 12.42
N SER A 114 8.00 5.15 11.74
CA SER A 114 8.05 5.17 10.28
C SER A 114 7.99 3.75 9.69
N TRP A 115 7.73 3.64 8.39
CA TRP A 115 7.76 2.36 7.69
C TRP A 115 9.19 1.80 7.68
N THR A 116 10.18 2.62 7.34
CA THR A 116 11.60 2.22 7.35
C THR A 116 12.08 1.80 8.74
N GLY A 117 11.76 2.57 9.78
CA GLY A 117 12.11 2.23 11.15
C GLY A 117 11.43 0.93 11.62
N ARG A 118 10.25 0.60 11.09
CA ARG A 118 9.61 -0.69 11.34
C ARG A 118 10.39 -1.87 10.75
N LEU A 119 10.93 -1.70 9.54
CA LEU A 119 11.73 -2.73 8.87
C LEU A 119 13.03 -3.00 9.63
N GLU A 120 13.70 -1.96 10.13
CA GLU A 120 14.93 -2.07 10.91
C GLU A 120 14.76 -2.87 12.22
N LEU A 121 13.57 -2.88 12.83
CA LEU A 121 13.29 -3.68 14.03
C LEU A 121 13.19 -5.19 13.77
N HIS A 122 13.18 -5.61 12.50
CA HIS A 122 13.06 -7.01 12.07
C HIS A 122 14.17 -7.46 11.10
N ALA A 123 15.16 -6.60 10.86
CA ALA A 123 16.40 -6.94 10.19
C ALA A 123 17.40 -7.55 11.20
#